data_AF-J2R4B2-F1
#
_entry.id   AF-J2R4B2-F1
#
_cell.length_a   1.000
_cell.length_b   1.000
_cell.length_c   1.000
_cell.angle_alpha   90.00
_cell.angle_beta   90.00
_cell.angle_gamma   90.00
#
_symmetry.space_group_name_H-M   'P 1'
#
loop_
_entity.id
_entity.type
_entity.pdbx_description
1 polymer ?
#
loop_
_entity_poly.entity_id
_entity_poly.type
_entity_poly.pdbx_seq_one_letter_code
_entity_poly.pdbx_strand_id
1 'polypeptide(L)'
;MRYLIICLFSLLSPYLALADEPHIEQARQTLKNYGLSHCILKPFNEHSLLEKDIALSANAYSVMGKGMHSILQNEDTLQVLHDPYKETRNYVLAAYEQTPSNSKYSNEKVVFFGCMKVYNSDAFNSFINSQDGYIPD
;
A
#
# COMPACT_ATOMS: atom_id res chain seq x y z
N MET A 1 1.04 62.65 -7.06
CA MET A 1 0.53 61.54 -7.88
C MET A 1 1.66 61.02 -8.76
N ARG A 2 1.75 59.69 -8.91
CA ARG A 2 2.78 58.91 -9.63
C ARG A 2 4.09 58.74 -8.86
N TYR A 3 4.22 57.62 -8.15
CA TYR A 3 5.30 56.63 -8.30
C TYR A 3 4.98 55.49 -7.33
N LEU A 4 3.94 54.72 -7.67
CA LEU A 4 3.54 53.52 -6.95
C LEU A 4 3.07 52.53 -8.03
N ILE A 5 4.01 52.11 -8.87
CA ILE A 5 3.85 51.01 -9.82
C ILE A 5 4.82 49.94 -9.32
N ILE A 6 4.36 49.16 -8.34
CA ILE A 6 4.01 47.75 -8.52
C ILE A 6 5.29 46.91 -8.74
N CYS A 7 6.05 46.76 -7.65
CA CYS A 7 6.91 45.59 -7.42
C CYS A 7 6.01 44.40 -7.06
N LEU A 8 5.32 43.82 -8.04
CA LEU A 8 4.33 42.77 -7.80
C LEU A 8 4.38 41.74 -8.93
N PHE A 9 5.56 41.16 -9.16
CA PHE A 9 5.73 40.06 -10.11
C PHE A 9 6.74 38.98 -9.69
N SER A 10 7.15 38.94 -8.41
CA SER A 10 8.16 37.98 -7.93
C SER A 10 7.70 37.05 -6.80
N LEU A 11 6.39 36.91 -6.59
CA LEU A 11 5.81 35.90 -5.69
C LEU A 11 5.02 34.84 -6.46
N LEU A 12 5.64 34.25 -7.49
CA LEU A 12 5.24 32.91 -7.96
C LEU A 12 6.06 31.90 -7.14
N SER A 13 5.59 31.68 -5.91
CA SER A 13 6.11 30.68 -4.98
C SER A 13 5.97 29.26 -5.55
N PRO A 14 6.87 28.33 -5.17
CA PRO A 14 7.03 26.99 -5.75
C PRO A 14 5.95 26.01 -5.26
N TYR A 15 4.68 26.23 -5.62
CA TYR A 15 3.57 25.34 -5.25
C TYR A 15 3.48 24.07 -6.11
N LEU A 16 4.29 23.92 -7.15
CA LEU A 16 4.23 22.76 -8.04
C LEU A 16 4.83 21.48 -7.46
N ALA A 17 5.61 21.54 -6.38
CA ALA A 17 6.23 20.34 -5.78
C ALA A 17 5.38 19.65 -4.70
N LEU A 18 4.22 20.22 -4.33
CA LEU A 18 3.37 19.74 -3.22
C LEU A 18 2.17 18.90 -3.68
N ALA A 19 1.95 18.75 -4.99
CA ALA A 19 0.83 17.98 -5.53
C ALA A 19 1.11 16.46 -5.54
N ASP A 20 2.38 16.05 -5.69
CA ASP A 20 2.76 14.64 -5.83
C ASP A 20 2.82 13.91 -4.47
N GLU A 21 3.22 14.60 -3.41
CA GLU A 21 3.37 14.04 -2.06
C GLU A 21 2.06 13.43 -1.48
N PRO A 22 0.89 14.10 -1.53
CA PRO A 22 -0.36 13.49 -1.07
C PRO A 22 -0.80 12.30 -1.93
N HIS A 23 -0.45 12.27 -3.21
CA HIS A 23 -0.83 11.20 -4.13
C HIS A 23 0.00 9.93 -3.87
N ILE A 24 1.31 10.09 -3.65
CA ILE A 24 2.23 9.00 -3.32
C ILE A 24 1.89 8.39 -1.96
N GLU A 25 1.66 9.20 -0.93
CA GLU A 25 1.29 8.69 0.39
C GLU A 25 -0.03 7.92 0.36
N GLN A 26 -1.03 8.40 -0.39
CA GLN A 26 -2.27 7.67 -0.59
C GLN A 26 -2.02 6.33 -1.31
N ALA A 27 -1.20 6.32 -2.36
CA ALA A 27 -0.88 5.11 -3.09
C ALA A 27 -0.20 4.07 -2.19
N ARG A 28 0.82 4.47 -1.42
CA ARG A 28 1.49 3.63 -0.42
C ARG A 28 0.50 3.08 0.60
N GLN A 29 -0.40 3.93 1.11
CA GLN A 29 -1.40 3.54 2.09
C GLN A 29 -2.40 2.51 1.54
N THR A 30 -2.85 2.67 0.28
CA THR A 30 -3.72 1.66 -0.36
C THR A 30 -3.02 0.33 -0.52
N LEU A 31 -1.74 0.32 -0.92
CA LEU A 31 -0.96 -0.90 -1.08
C LEU A 31 -0.67 -1.58 0.26
N LYS A 32 -0.39 -0.81 1.32
CA LYS A 32 -0.30 -1.32 2.70
C LYS A 32 -1.58 -1.99 3.16
N ASN A 33 -2.73 -1.36 2.89
CA ASN A 33 -4.04 -1.89 3.26
C ASN A 33 -4.36 -3.18 2.49
N TYR A 34 -4.01 -3.23 1.20
CA TYR A 34 -4.08 -4.46 0.40
C TYR A 34 -3.30 -5.61 1.06
N GLY A 35 -2.04 -5.34 1.44
CA GLY A 35 -1.20 -6.31 2.15
C GLY A 35 -1.80 -6.75 3.49
N LEU A 36 -2.29 -5.80 4.31
CA LEU A 36 -2.92 -6.10 5.60
C LEU A 36 -4.14 -7.01 5.43
N SER A 37 -5.05 -6.69 4.52
CA SER A 37 -6.24 -7.50 4.25
C SER A 37 -5.87 -8.93 3.86
N HIS A 38 -4.88 -9.12 2.98
CA HIS A 38 -4.43 -10.46 2.61
C HIS A 38 -3.70 -11.21 3.73
N CYS A 39 -2.92 -10.51 4.56
CA CYS A 39 -2.29 -11.11 5.73
C CYS A 39 -3.34 -11.67 6.70
N ILE A 40 -4.37 -10.87 7.00
CA ILE A 40 -5.45 -11.27 7.89
C ILE A 40 -6.25 -12.41 7.27
N LEU A 41 -6.51 -12.38 5.96
CA LEU A 41 -7.34 -13.37 5.27
C LEU A 41 -6.70 -14.77 5.23
N LYS A 42 -5.37 -14.87 5.06
CA LYS A 42 -4.68 -16.16 4.82
C LYS A 42 -5.06 -17.31 5.78
N PRO A 43 -5.23 -17.09 7.10
CA PRO A 43 -5.53 -18.18 8.03
C PRO A 43 -7.02 -18.53 8.12
N PHE A 44 -7.92 -17.74 7.51
CA PHE A 44 -9.35 -18.07 7.49
C PHE A 44 -9.59 -19.22 6.51
N ASN A 45 -9.79 -20.41 7.05
CA ASN A 45 -10.17 -21.62 6.29
C ASN A 45 -11.70 -21.80 6.20
N GLU A 46 -12.47 -20.86 6.75
CA GLU A 46 -13.92 -20.89 6.82
C GLU A 46 -14.54 -19.84 5.88
N HIS A 47 -15.70 -20.15 5.28
CA HIS A 47 -16.48 -19.19 4.50
C HIS A 47 -17.40 -18.37 5.42
N SER A 48 -16.84 -17.66 6.38
CA SER A 48 -17.59 -16.81 7.30
C SER A 48 -17.91 -15.44 6.69
N LEU A 49 -18.92 -14.74 7.24
CA LEU A 49 -19.25 -13.37 6.82
C LEU A 49 -18.06 -12.41 7.02
N LEU A 50 -17.25 -12.66 8.04
CA LEU A 50 -16.05 -11.89 8.32
C LEU A 50 -14.96 -12.14 7.26
N GLU A 51 -14.70 -13.40 6.91
CA GLU A 51 -13.77 -13.76 5.82
C GLU A 51 -14.16 -13.05 4.52
N LYS A 52 -15.44 -13.14 4.15
CA LYS A 52 -15.97 -12.50 2.94
C LYS A 52 -15.79 -10.98 2.95
N ASP A 53 -16.06 -10.32 4.07
CA ASP A 53 -15.90 -8.86 4.19
C ASP A 53 -14.43 -8.41 4.05
N ILE A 54 -13.51 -9.18 4.64
CA ILE A 54 -12.07 -8.93 4.51
C ILE A 54 -11.61 -9.17 3.06
N ALA A 55 -12.13 -10.20 2.39
CA ALA A 55 -11.84 -10.46 0.98
C ALA A 55 -12.35 -9.33 0.07
N LEU A 56 -13.55 -8.80 0.34
CA LEU A 56 -14.07 -7.62 -0.35
C LEU A 56 -13.18 -6.40 -0.12
N SER A 57 -12.69 -6.21 1.10
CA SER A 57 -11.73 -5.14 1.42
C SER A 57 -10.41 -5.30 0.66
N ALA A 58 -9.85 -6.51 0.58
CA ALA A 58 -8.65 -6.79 -0.20
C ALA A 58 -8.85 -6.43 -1.69
N ASN A 59 -9.99 -6.82 -2.27
CA ASN A 59 -10.33 -6.47 -3.65
C ASN A 59 -10.53 -4.96 -3.83
N ALA A 60 -11.12 -4.27 -2.86
CA ALA A 60 -11.29 -2.82 -2.89
C ALA A 60 -9.95 -2.06 -2.90
N TYR A 61 -8.87 -2.63 -2.35
CA TYR A 61 -7.52 -2.05 -2.42
C TYR A 61 -6.68 -2.56 -3.60
N SER A 62 -7.21 -3.47 -4.42
CA SER A 62 -6.52 -3.99 -5.60
C SER A 62 -6.50 -3.00 -6.77
N VAL A 63 -5.75 -3.33 -7.83
CA VAL A 63 -5.75 -2.59 -9.11
C VAL A 63 -7.14 -2.42 -9.72
N MET A 64 -8.06 -3.37 -9.51
CA MET A 64 -9.43 -3.30 -10.02
C MET A 64 -10.37 -2.50 -9.10
N GLY A 65 -9.87 -2.05 -7.95
CA GLY A 65 -10.59 -1.24 -6.98
C GLY A 65 -10.01 0.17 -6.90
N LYS A 66 -9.53 0.53 -5.70
CA LYS A 66 -8.93 1.84 -5.37
C LYS A 66 -7.40 1.79 -5.32
N GLY A 67 -6.79 0.70 -5.74
CA GLY A 67 -5.33 0.59 -5.80
C GLY A 67 -4.76 1.60 -6.81
N MET A 68 -3.66 2.26 -6.42
CA MET A 68 -3.06 3.36 -7.19
C MET A 68 -1.72 2.97 -7.83
N HIS A 69 -1.30 1.71 -7.72
CA HIS A 69 -0.14 1.18 -8.41
C HIS A 69 -0.55 0.48 -9.70
N SER A 70 0.24 0.65 -10.76
CA SER A 70 0.10 -0.04 -12.04
C SER A 70 0.83 -1.37 -12.04
N ILE A 71 0.30 -2.33 -12.80
CA ILE A 71 1.00 -3.57 -13.12
C ILE A 71 1.85 -3.31 -14.36
N LEU A 72 3.17 -3.48 -14.25
CA LEU A 72 4.07 -3.36 -15.37
C LEU A 72 3.96 -4.61 -16.25
N GLN A 73 3.59 -4.41 -17.51
CA GLN A 73 3.47 -5.47 -18.50
C GLN A 73 4.31 -5.14 -19.73
N ASN A 74 4.83 -6.17 -20.38
CA ASN A 74 5.40 -6.03 -21.72
C ASN A 74 4.26 -5.83 -22.73
N GLU A 75 4.29 -4.74 -23.48
CA GLU A 75 3.19 -4.34 -24.37
C GLU A 75 2.98 -5.33 -25.54
N ASP A 76 4.06 -5.92 -26.05
CA ASP A 76 4.00 -6.82 -27.22
C ASP A 76 3.50 -8.23 -26.86
N THR A 77 3.85 -8.72 -25.68
CA THR A 77 3.59 -10.10 -25.23
C THR A 77 2.50 -10.20 -24.17
N LEU A 78 2.09 -9.08 -23.59
CA LEU A 78 1.20 -8.98 -22.41
C LEU A 78 1.74 -9.69 -21.17
N GLN A 79 3.04 -10.03 -21.15
CA GLN A 79 3.67 -10.66 -20.00
C GLN A 79 3.77 -9.65 -18.84
N VAL A 80 3.31 -10.04 -17.65
CA VAL A 80 3.53 -9.26 -16.42
C VAL A 80 5.02 -9.29 -16.07
N LEU A 81 5.65 -8.12 -16.10
CA LEU A 81 7.04 -7.91 -15.69
C LEU A 81 7.13 -7.63 -14.19
N HIS A 82 6.18 -6.85 -13.64
CA HIS A 82 6.10 -6.56 -12.22
C HIS A 82 4.66 -6.27 -11.78
N ASP A 83 4.25 -6.84 -10.65
CA ASP A 83 2.93 -6.63 -10.05
C ASP A 83 3.11 -6.21 -8.57
N PRO A 84 2.99 -4.92 -8.26
CA PRO A 84 3.15 -4.41 -6.90
C PRO A 84 2.22 -5.07 -5.88
N TYR A 85 1.01 -5.48 -6.29
CA TYR A 85 0.05 -6.13 -5.42
C TYR A 85 0.47 -7.56 -5.10
N LYS A 86 0.87 -8.33 -6.12
CA LYS A 86 1.40 -9.69 -5.94
C LYS A 86 2.65 -9.67 -5.06
N GLU A 87 3.59 -8.76 -5.32
CA GLU A 87 4.81 -8.64 -4.51
C GLU A 87 4.50 -8.24 -3.07
N THR A 88 3.58 -7.30 -2.87
CA THR A 88 3.13 -6.91 -1.52
C THR A 88 2.51 -8.08 -0.77
N ARG A 89 1.63 -8.85 -1.42
CA ARG A 89 1.04 -10.05 -0.82
C ARG A 89 2.13 -11.05 -0.44
N ASN A 90 3.07 -11.33 -1.33
CA ASN A 90 4.16 -12.27 -1.04
C ASN A 90 5.01 -11.80 0.15
N TYR A 91 5.37 -10.52 0.17
CA TYR A 91 6.15 -9.92 1.24
C TYR A 91 5.45 -10.07 2.60
N VAL A 92 4.19 -9.62 2.72
CA VAL A 92 3.49 -9.61 4.02
C VAL A 92 3.27 -11.03 4.54
N LEU A 93 2.99 -11.99 3.66
CA LEU A 93 2.82 -13.37 4.05
C LEU A 93 4.13 -13.99 4.54
N ALA A 94 5.25 -13.72 3.85
CA ALA A 94 6.57 -14.19 4.29
C ALA A 94 6.99 -13.55 5.62
N ALA A 95 6.78 -12.24 5.78
CA ALA A 95 7.10 -11.50 7.00
C ALA A 95 6.23 -11.96 8.18
N TYR A 96 4.95 -12.28 7.95
CA TYR A 96 4.06 -12.81 8.98
C TYR A 96 4.53 -14.17 9.51
N GLU A 97 5.04 -15.06 8.65
CA GLU A 97 5.57 -16.36 9.10
C GLU A 97 6.74 -16.18 10.09
N GLN A 98 7.58 -15.18 9.85
CA GLN A 98 8.74 -14.89 10.69
C GLN A 98 8.40 -14.02 11.92
N THR A 99 7.22 -13.40 11.96
CA THR A 99 6.82 -12.50 13.04
C THR A 99 6.29 -13.29 14.23
N PRO A 100 6.91 -13.15 15.44
CA PRO A 100 6.37 -13.74 16.65
C PRO A 100 5.10 -12.99 17.07
N SER A 101 3.99 -13.72 17.16
CA SER A 101 2.68 -13.17 17.54
C SER A 101 1.86 -14.14 18.40
N ASN A 102 2.51 -15.14 19.00
CA ASN A 102 1.83 -16.15 19.80
C ASN A 102 1.17 -15.53 21.05
N SER A 103 0.01 -16.09 21.41
CA SER A 103 -0.64 -15.76 22.67
C SER A 103 0.22 -16.22 23.86
N LYS A 104 0.12 -15.53 24.99
CA LYS A 104 0.68 -16.05 26.26
C LYS A 104 -0.11 -17.25 26.80
N TYR A 105 -1.33 -17.45 26.32
CA TYR A 105 -2.29 -18.44 26.83
C TYR A 105 -2.57 -19.57 25.83
N SER A 106 -2.04 -19.50 24.61
CA SER A 106 -2.13 -20.57 23.61
C SER A 106 -0.87 -20.58 22.74
N ASN A 107 -0.54 -21.74 22.16
CA ASN A 107 0.56 -21.87 21.21
C ASN A 107 0.22 -21.28 19.83
N GLU A 108 -0.98 -20.74 19.65
CA GLU A 108 -1.45 -20.18 18.38
C GLU A 108 -0.95 -18.76 18.18
N LYS A 109 -0.65 -18.42 16.92
CA LYS A 109 -0.40 -17.04 16.52
C LYS A 109 -1.70 -16.23 16.60
N VAL A 110 -1.66 -15.09 17.27
CA VAL A 110 -2.73 -14.09 17.20
C VAL A 110 -2.61 -13.39 15.85
N VAL A 111 -3.37 -13.87 14.86
CA VAL A 111 -3.27 -13.48 13.44
C VAL A 111 -3.29 -11.96 13.26
N PHE A 112 -4.34 -11.31 13.74
CA PHE A 112 -4.51 -9.87 13.58
C PHE A 112 -3.33 -9.09 14.18
N PHE A 113 -2.89 -9.48 15.38
CA PHE A 113 -1.73 -8.86 16.04
C PHE A 113 -0.45 -9.06 15.23
N GLY A 114 -0.21 -10.26 14.70
CA GLY A 114 0.95 -10.54 13.85
C GLY A 114 0.95 -9.72 12.57
N CYS A 115 -0.20 -9.63 11.89
CA CYS A 115 -0.33 -8.79 10.70
C CYS A 115 -0.15 -7.30 11.00
N MET A 116 -0.65 -6.80 12.13
CA MET A 116 -0.42 -5.43 12.56
C MET A 116 1.06 -5.15 12.89
N LYS A 117 1.80 -6.13 13.42
CA LYS A 117 3.25 -5.99 13.61
C LYS A 117 3.99 -5.87 12.28
N VAL A 118 3.64 -6.68 11.27
CA VAL A 118 4.22 -6.55 9.92
C VAL A 118 3.85 -5.19 9.32
N TYR A 119 2.57 -4.82 9.38
CA TYR A 119 2.03 -3.57 8.82
C TYR A 119 2.72 -2.31 9.34
N ASN A 120 3.12 -2.31 10.62
CA ASN A 120 3.80 -1.19 11.28
C ASN A 120 5.34 -1.30 11.27
N SER A 121 5.92 -2.31 10.62
CA SER A 121 7.37 -2.50 10.61
C SER A 121 8.06 -1.56 9.61
N ASP A 122 9.25 -1.08 9.98
CA ASP A 122 10.09 -0.25 9.10
C ASP A 122 10.50 -1.00 7.83
N ALA A 123 10.71 -2.32 7.94
CA ALA A 123 11.01 -3.17 6.80
C ALA A 123 9.86 -3.18 5.79
N PHE A 124 8.61 -3.31 6.26
CA PHE A 124 7.46 -3.24 5.36
C PHE A 124 7.25 -1.85 4.77
N ASN A 125 7.45 -0.78 5.55
CA ASN A 125 7.41 0.59 5.02
C ASN A 125 8.46 0.79 3.92
N SER A 126 9.69 0.32 4.15
CA SER A 126 10.77 0.39 3.16
C SER A 126 10.46 -0.41 1.90
N PHE A 127 9.88 -1.60 2.05
CA PHE A 127 9.38 -2.38 0.92
C PHE A 127 8.29 -1.63 0.14
N ILE A 128 7.31 -1.03 0.81
CA ILE A 128 6.23 -0.27 0.15
C ILE A 128 6.80 0.92 -0.63
N ASN A 129 7.73 1.67 -0.05
CA ASN A 129 8.39 2.79 -0.75
C ASN A 129 9.16 2.32 -2.00
N SER A 130 9.70 1.09 -2.01
CA SER A 130 10.34 0.54 -3.21
C SER A 130 9.37 0.30 -4.38
N GLN A 131 8.06 0.39 -4.14
CA GLN A 131 7.02 0.24 -5.16
C GLN A 131 6.59 1.58 -5.79
N ASP A 132 7.11 2.72 -5.33
CA ASP A 132 6.69 4.03 -5.83
C ASP A 132 6.87 4.21 -7.34
N GLY A 133 7.87 3.54 -7.93
CA GLY A 133 8.13 3.57 -9.38
C GLY A 133 7.01 2.94 -10.22
N TYR A 134 5.98 2.38 -9.60
CA TYR A 134 4.80 1.83 -10.26
C TYR A 134 3.55 2.67 -10.01
N ILE A 135 3.66 3.85 -9.38
CA ILE A 135 2.58 4.82 -9.28
C ILE A 135 2.54 5.59 -10.62
N PRO A 136 1.40 5.64 -11.33
CA PRO A 136 1.28 6.47 -12.53
C PRO A 136 1.45 7.96 -12.21
N ASP A 137 2.03 8.69 -13.15
CA ASP A 137 2.13 10.16 -13.15
C ASP A 137 0.75 10.85 -13.14
#